data_AF-A0A538HCP4-F1
#
_entry.id   AF-A0A538HCP4-F1
#
_cell.length_a   1.000
_cell.length_b   1.000
_cell.length_c   1.000
_cell.angle_alpha   90.00
_cell.angle_beta   90.00
_cell.angle_gamma   90.00
#
_symmetry.space_group_name_H-M   'P 1'
#
loop_
_entity.id
_entity.type
_entity.pdbx_description
1 polymer ?
#
loop_
_entity_poly.entity_id
_entity_poly.type
_entity_poly.pdbx_seq_one_letter_code
_entity_poly.pdbx_strand_id
1 'polypeptide(L)'
;MARLVAVLFLAALAVPGAASAHPRPVPPSELSTHWIAPPAVVALAVLAVSLFVQAVIRLGRRGRADLAGADRVLLFAVGLALVVLPLVSPLDGVADRYLLSAHMLQHVLIADAGPALLVVALRGPLAFFLLPAPVLRRLVALRPLLRVLVRPDVAFPIWVATILGWHFPSAYDYTLLHPWAHELEHATFVLAGTLAWIQVVDPTRRAHLTRGGRALVAFGMFAFGTAIVDGLLFSRASAYAVYANQPHRVFGLSALLDQRLGAVVMFAEQALTVGTALALLLRPSLRSAPSGAPSTVARLCHPPPRRRRRWAFASSAAARSLRSSSRSVR
;
A
#
# COMPACT_ATOMS: atom_id res chain seq x y z
N MET A 1 -2.43 3.93 -12.02
CA MET A 1 -2.05 4.42 -10.69
C MET A 1 -2.45 5.86 -10.43
N ALA A 2 -2.06 6.84 -11.24
CA ALA A 2 -2.63 8.20 -11.16
C ALA A 2 -4.17 8.20 -11.12
N ARG A 3 -4.80 7.21 -11.76
CA ARG A 3 -6.26 6.99 -11.77
C ARG A 3 -6.84 6.59 -10.41
N LEU A 4 -6.23 5.63 -9.72
CA LEU A 4 -6.66 5.19 -8.38
C LEU A 4 -6.39 6.27 -7.34
N VAL A 5 -5.19 6.87 -7.41
CA VAL A 5 -4.83 8.01 -6.55
C VAL A 5 -5.73 9.21 -6.84
N ALA A 6 -6.15 9.48 -8.07
CA ALA A 6 -7.09 10.56 -8.35
C ALA A 6 -8.48 10.31 -7.74
N VAL A 7 -8.98 9.07 -7.80
CA VAL A 7 -10.26 8.72 -7.19
C VAL A 7 -10.18 8.93 -5.68
N LEU A 8 -9.11 8.44 -5.04
CA LEU A 8 -8.93 8.59 -3.59
C LEU A 8 -8.59 10.01 -3.16
N PHE A 9 -7.85 10.76 -3.97
CA PHE A 9 -7.54 12.17 -3.72
C PHE A 9 -8.79 13.05 -3.86
N LEU A 10 -9.62 12.80 -4.88
CA LEU A 10 -10.92 13.47 -4.99
C LEU A 10 -11.89 13.05 -3.90
N ALA A 11 -11.85 11.78 -3.49
CA ALA A 11 -12.60 11.29 -2.36
C ALA A 11 -12.20 12.03 -1.08
N ALA A 12 -10.90 12.11 -0.79
CA ALA A 12 -10.36 12.82 0.36
C ALA A 12 -10.71 14.32 0.35
N LEU A 13 -10.78 14.96 -0.81
CA LEU A 13 -11.20 16.37 -0.94
C LEU A 13 -12.71 16.59 -0.81
N ALA A 14 -13.54 15.56 -1.02
CA ALA A 14 -15.00 15.67 -0.92
C ALA A 14 -15.53 15.47 0.51
N VAL A 15 -14.66 15.06 1.44
CA VAL A 15 -14.98 14.75 2.83
C VAL A 15 -15.43 15.97 3.69
N PRO A 16 -14.88 17.20 3.57
CA PRO A 16 -15.11 18.24 4.60
C PRO A 16 -16.54 18.81 4.69
N GLY A 17 -17.47 18.37 3.84
CA GLY A 17 -18.81 18.95 3.73
C GLY A 17 -19.92 18.22 4.49
N ALA A 18 -19.63 17.06 5.10
CA ALA A 18 -20.65 16.20 5.73
C ALA A 18 -20.75 16.35 7.26
N ALA A 19 -20.13 17.37 7.84
CA ALA A 19 -20.25 17.73 9.25
C ALA A 19 -21.66 18.28 9.56
N SER A 20 -22.66 17.40 9.57
CA SER A 20 -24.04 17.71 9.94
C SER A 20 -24.46 16.83 11.11
N ALA A 21 -24.68 17.49 12.25
CA ALA A 21 -25.17 17.00 13.53
C ALA A 21 -24.18 16.17 14.37
N HIS A 22 -23.77 16.74 15.51
CA HIS A 22 -23.16 15.99 16.61
C HIS A 22 -24.03 14.77 16.93
N PRO A 23 -23.57 13.52 16.70
CA PRO A 23 -24.32 12.35 17.10
C PRO A 23 -24.48 12.41 18.62
N ARG A 24 -25.73 12.26 19.09
CA ARG A 24 -26.00 12.05 20.51
C ARG A 24 -25.07 10.93 21.03
N PRO A 25 -24.52 11.05 22.25
CA PRO A 25 -23.74 9.96 22.83
C PRO A 25 -24.55 8.67 22.79
N VAL A 26 -24.03 7.66 22.09
CA VAL A 26 -24.69 6.35 21.97
C VAL A 26 -24.44 5.59 23.27
N PRO A 27 -25.49 5.23 24.04
CA PRO A 27 -25.30 4.49 25.26
C PRO A 27 -24.76 3.08 24.97
N PRO A 28 -24.02 2.46 25.91
CA PRO A 28 -23.45 1.13 25.70
C PRO A 28 -24.48 0.05 25.30
N SER A 29 -25.72 0.19 25.77
CA SER A 29 -26.83 -0.71 25.46
C SER A 29 -27.26 -0.69 23.99
N GLU A 30 -26.96 0.39 23.25
CA GLU A 30 -27.37 0.59 21.85
C GLU A 30 -26.21 0.40 20.87
N LEU A 31 -24.99 0.14 21.35
CA LEU A 31 -23.81 0.03 20.49
C LEU A 31 -23.96 -1.06 19.42
N SER A 32 -24.48 -2.23 19.78
CA SER A 32 -24.59 -3.37 18.85
C SER A 32 -25.53 -3.13 17.66
N THR A 33 -26.50 -2.22 17.81
CA THR A 33 -27.48 -1.87 16.79
C THR A 33 -27.19 -0.52 16.13
N HIS A 34 -26.12 0.18 16.55
CA HIS A 34 -25.74 1.47 16.01
C HIS A 34 -25.01 1.34 14.67
N TRP A 35 -25.79 1.26 13.59
CA TRP A 35 -25.30 1.34 12.22
C TRP A 35 -25.53 2.74 11.69
N ILE A 36 -24.49 3.33 11.11
CA ILE A 36 -24.55 4.64 10.47
C ILE A 36 -24.24 4.51 8.99
N ALA A 37 -24.80 5.39 8.18
CA ALA A 37 -24.54 5.43 6.75
C ALA A 37 -24.09 6.83 6.35
N PRO A 38 -22.84 7.22 6.68
CA PRO A 38 -22.31 8.53 6.29
C PRO A 38 -22.43 8.67 4.77
N PRO A 39 -23.14 9.69 4.24
CA PRO A 39 -23.44 9.80 2.82
C PRO A 39 -22.17 9.78 1.96
N ALA A 40 -21.09 10.40 2.43
CA ALA A 40 -19.79 10.40 1.76
C ALA A 40 -19.20 8.99 1.64
N VAL A 41 -19.19 8.21 2.73
CA VAL A 41 -18.66 6.84 2.74
C VAL A 41 -19.46 5.94 1.78
N VAL A 42 -20.78 6.01 1.84
CA VAL A 42 -21.67 5.22 0.96
C VAL A 42 -21.49 5.62 -0.51
N ALA A 43 -21.46 6.92 -0.80
CA ALA A 43 -21.28 7.42 -2.16
C ALA A 43 -19.92 6.98 -2.74
N LEU A 44 -18.86 7.03 -1.95
CA LEU A 44 -17.53 6.58 -2.34
C LEU A 44 -17.45 5.07 -2.54
N ALA A 45 -18.13 4.29 -1.69
CA ALA A 45 -18.24 2.84 -1.85
C ALA A 45 -18.97 2.47 -3.15
N VAL A 46 -20.13 3.11 -3.40
CA VAL A 46 -20.90 2.91 -4.64
C VAL A 46 -20.08 3.31 -5.87
N LEU A 47 -19.36 4.43 -5.80
CA LEU A 47 -18.46 4.87 -6.87
C LEU A 47 -17.34 3.84 -7.11
N ALA A 48 -16.68 3.36 -6.06
CA ALA A 48 -15.62 2.37 -6.15
C ALA A 48 -16.12 1.07 -6.81
N VAL A 49 -17.27 0.53 -6.37
CA VAL A 49 -17.91 -0.65 -6.97
C VAL A 49 -18.24 -0.40 -8.43
N SER A 50 -18.85 0.75 -8.75
CA SER A 50 -19.25 1.09 -10.11
C SER A 50 -18.04 1.16 -11.05
N LEU A 51 -16.93 1.77 -10.62
CA LEU A 51 -15.70 1.86 -11.40
C LEU A 51 -15.04 0.48 -11.57
N PHE A 52 -15.06 -0.36 -10.53
CA PHE A 52 -14.49 -1.70 -10.60
C PHE A 52 -15.29 -2.61 -11.54
N VAL A 53 -16.63 -2.67 -11.38
CA VAL A 53 -17.53 -3.44 -12.25
C VAL A 53 -17.40 -2.97 -13.70
N GLN A 54 -17.35 -1.66 -13.92
CA GLN A 54 -17.09 -1.10 -15.24
C GLN A 54 -15.76 -1.57 -15.83
N ALA A 55 -14.69 -1.59 -15.04
CA ALA A 55 -13.37 -2.04 -15.48
C ALA A 55 -13.41 -3.52 -15.91
N VAL A 56 -14.06 -4.36 -15.13
CA VAL A 56 -14.26 -5.79 -15.41
C VAL A 56 -15.07 -5.98 -16.70
N ILE A 57 -16.21 -5.30 -16.84
CA ILE A 57 -17.06 -5.39 -18.05
C ILE A 57 -16.30 -4.93 -19.30
N ARG A 58 -15.57 -3.81 -19.22
CA ARG A 58 -14.77 -3.29 -20.35
C ARG A 58 -13.68 -4.27 -20.76
N LEU A 59 -13.04 -4.93 -19.80
CA LEU A 59 -12.00 -5.90 -20.07
C LEU A 59 -12.58 -7.20 -20.67
N GLY A 60 -13.73 -7.65 -20.16
CA GLY A 60 -14.48 -8.79 -20.70
C GLY A 60 -14.94 -8.56 -22.14
N ARG A 61 -15.46 -7.37 -22.46
CA ARG A 61 -15.84 -6.97 -23.83
C ARG A 61 -14.67 -6.96 -24.83
N ARG A 62 -13.43 -6.93 -24.35
CA ARG A 62 -12.21 -7.05 -25.16
C ARG A 62 -11.69 -8.49 -25.26
N GLY A 63 -12.46 -9.48 -24.81
CA GLY A 63 -12.07 -10.88 -24.80
C GLY A 63 -11.01 -11.22 -23.75
N ARG A 64 -10.85 -10.39 -22.72
CA ARG A 64 -9.79 -10.51 -21.70
C ARG A 64 -10.33 -10.72 -20.28
N ALA A 65 -11.45 -11.42 -20.14
CA ALA A 65 -12.07 -11.71 -18.85
C ALA A 65 -11.13 -12.53 -17.92
N ASP A 66 -10.19 -13.29 -18.50
CA ASP A 66 -9.11 -14.00 -17.80
C ASP A 66 -8.27 -13.10 -16.89
N LEU A 67 -8.13 -11.83 -17.24
CA LEU A 67 -7.36 -10.85 -16.48
C LEU A 67 -8.14 -10.22 -15.30
N ALA A 68 -9.42 -10.58 -15.14
CA ALA A 68 -10.31 -10.12 -14.08
C ALA A 68 -11.04 -11.30 -13.42
N GLY A 69 -10.29 -12.35 -13.07
CA GLY A 69 -10.81 -13.54 -12.42
C GLY A 69 -11.48 -13.29 -11.06
N ALA A 70 -12.14 -14.34 -10.54
CA ALA A 70 -12.84 -14.30 -9.26
C ALA A 70 -11.93 -13.91 -8.08
N ASP A 71 -10.63 -14.18 -8.16
CA ASP A 71 -9.62 -13.72 -7.19
C ASP A 71 -9.59 -12.19 -7.07
N ARG A 72 -9.66 -11.47 -8.20
CA ARG A 72 -9.66 -9.99 -8.22
C ARG A 72 -10.93 -9.43 -7.63
N VAL A 73 -12.07 -10.05 -7.93
CA VAL A 73 -13.38 -9.64 -7.42
C VAL A 73 -13.42 -9.85 -5.90
N LEU A 74 -12.97 -11.02 -5.42
CA LEU A 74 -12.91 -11.31 -4.00
C LEU A 74 -11.99 -10.34 -3.25
N LEU A 75 -10.76 -10.10 -3.77
CA LEU A 75 -9.83 -9.15 -3.15
C LEU A 75 -10.37 -7.72 -3.13
N PHE A 76 -11.06 -7.31 -4.19
CA PHE A 76 -11.71 -6.00 -4.24
C PHE A 76 -12.85 -5.90 -3.22
N ALA A 77 -13.73 -6.90 -3.18
CA ALA A 77 -14.87 -6.92 -2.27
C ALA A 77 -14.43 -6.92 -0.80
N VAL A 78 -13.45 -7.78 -0.45
CA VAL A 78 -12.90 -7.83 0.91
C VAL A 78 -12.16 -6.52 1.23
N GLY A 79 -11.29 -6.04 0.33
CA GLY A 79 -10.58 -4.77 0.55
C GLY A 79 -11.52 -3.58 0.74
N LEU A 80 -12.60 -3.51 -0.05
CA LEU A 80 -13.62 -2.46 0.11
C LEU A 80 -14.40 -2.63 1.42
N ALA A 81 -14.75 -3.85 1.80
CA ALA A 81 -15.40 -4.13 3.07
C ALA A 81 -14.53 -3.71 4.27
N LEU A 82 -13.21 -3.95 4.21
CA LEU A 82 -12.28 -3.49 5.25
C LEU A 82 -12.15 -1.97 5.33
N VAL A 83 -12.42 -1.23 4.26
CA VAL A 83 -12.43 0.24 4.29
C VAL A 83 -13.79 0.79 4.75
N VAL A 84 -14.89 0.14 4.37
CA VAL A 84 -16.25 0.67 4.58
C VAL A 84 -16.85 0.21 5.90
N LEU A 85 -16.78 -1.09 6.22
CA LEU A 85 -17.43 -1.65 7.41
C LEU A 85 -16.98 -1.00 8.72
N PRO A 86 -15.69 -0.68 8.93
CA PRO A 86 -15.27 0.02 10.14
C PRO A 86 -15.98 1.37 10.35
N LEU A 87 -16.33 2.07 9.26
CA LEU A 87 -16.92 3.42 9.28
C LEU A 87 -18.46 3.44 9.35
N VAL A 88 -19.13 2.30 9.12
CA VAL A 88 -20.61 2.20 9.07
C VAL A 88 -21.17 1.29 10.16
N SER A 89 -20.33 0.45 10.74
CA SER A 89 -20.71 -0.54 11.75
C SER A 89 -20.61 0.05 13.16
N PRO A 90 -21.15 -0.67 14.17
CA PRO A 90 -20.92 -0.39 15.59
C PRO A 90 -19.47 -0.12 15.98
N LEU A 91 -18.49 -0.60 15.20
CA LEU A 91 -17.08 -0.39 15.46
C LEU A 91 -16.74 1.11 15.55
N ASP A 92 -17.31 1.95 14.68
CA ASP A 92 -17.07 3.40 14.67
C ASP A 92 -17.49 4.06 16.00
N GLY A 93 -18.69 3.71 16.48
CA GLY A 93 -19.20 4.21 17.75
C GLY A 93 -18.40 3.72 18.96
N VAL A 94 -17.90 2.47 18.92
CA VAL A 94 -17.04 1.91 19.98
C VAL A 94 -15.65 2.56 19.96
N ALA A 95 -15.07 2.72 18.76
CA ALA A 95 -13.77 3.32 18.52
C ALA A 95 -13.71 4.75 19.06
N ASP A 96 -14.63 5.62 18.63
CA ASP A 96 -14.57 7.06 18.92
C ASP A 96 -14.79 7.39 20.40
N ARG A 97 -15.52 6.52 21.12
CA ARG A 97 -16.13 6.89 22.40
C ARG A 97 -15.69 6.02 23.57
N TYR A 98 -15.16 4.82 23.32
CA TYR A 98 -15.00 3.81 24.37
C TYR A 98 -13.66 3.07 24.35
N LEU A 99 -13.22 2.58 23.19
CA LEU A 99 -12.05 1.70 23.14
C LEU A 99 -11.04 2.17 22.10
N LEU A 100 -9.85 2.50 22.58
CA LEU A 100 -8.67 2.76 21.76
C LEU A 100 -8.29 1.52 20.95
N SER A 101 -8.46 0.31 21.48
CA SER A 101 -8.19 -0.91 20.70
C SER A 101 -9.11 -1.07 19.50
N ALA A 102 -10.40 -0.71 19.63
CA ALA A 102 -11.35 -0.68 18.53
C ALA A 102 -11.00 0.41 17.51
N HIS A 103 -10.56 1.57 17.99
CA HIS A 103 -10.11 2.66 17.13
C HIS A 103 -8.83 2.30 16.37
N MET A 104 -7.87 1.64 17.01
CA MET A 104 -6.66 1.13 16.34
C MET A 104 -7.01 0.05 15.32
N LEU A 105 -7.99 -0.81 15.60
CA LEU A 105 -8.52 -1.76 14.61
C LEU A 105 -9.09 -1.03 13.40
N GLN A 106 -9.92 0.01 13.61
CA GLN A 106 -10.45 0.84 12.52
C GLN A 106 -9.33 1.45 11.69
N HIS A 107 -8.33 2.07 12.32
CA HIS A 107 -7.17 2.65 11.64
C HIS A 107 -6.40 1.64 10.80
N VAL A 108 -6.02 0.47 11.34
CA VAL A 108 -5.25 -0.49 10.55
C VAL A 108 -6.04 -1.09 9.38
N LEU A 109 -7.36 -1.24 9.52
CA LEU A 109 -8.22 -1.72 8.45
C LEU A 109 -8.35 -0.71 7.30
N ILE A 110 -8.58 0.57 7.61
CA ILE A 110 -8.75 1.63 6.59
C ILE A 110 -7.43 2.13 6.00
N ALA A 111 -6.36 2.13 6.80
CA ALA A 111 -5.06 2.67 6.43
C ALA A 111 -4.12 1.63 5.79
N ASP A 112 -4.27 0.35 6.12
CA ASP A 112 -3.31 -0.68 5.70
C ASP A 112 -3.97 -1.86 4.98
N ALA A 113 -4.66 -2.76 5.69
CA ALA A 113 -5.25 -3.97 5.12
C ALA A 113 -6.18 -3.70 3.91
N GLY A 114 -7.11 -2.76 4.05
CA GLY A 114 -8.03 -2.37 2.99
C GLY A 114 -7.29 -1.86 1.73
N PRO A 115 -6.47 -0.81 1.85
CA PRO A 115 -5.62 -0.32 0.76
C PRO A 115 -4.73 -1.40 0.13
N ALA A 116 -4.11 -2.28 0.93
CA ALA A 116 -3.29 -3.38 0.45
C ALA A 116 -4.07 -4.29 -0.51
N LEU A 117 -5.24 -4.77 -0.06
CA LEU A 117 -6.09 -5.67 -0.86
C LEU A 117 -6.63 -4.97 -2.11
N LEU A 118 -7.08 -3.72 -2.01
CA LEU A 118 -7.57 -2.94 -3.14
C LEU A 118 -6.47 -2.72 -4.20
N VAL A 119 -5.25 -2.41 -3.78
CA VAL A 119 -4.10 -2.25 -4.69
C VAL A 119 -3.75 -3.58 -5.38
N VAL A 120 -3.79 -4.70 -4.66
CA VAL A 120 -3.55 -6.04 -5.24
C VAL A 120 -4.67 -6.45 -6.19
N ALA A 121 -5.93 -6.14 -5.85
CA ALA A 121 -7.09 -6.41 -6.69
C ALA A 121 -7.00 -5.67 -8.03
N LEU A 122 -6.45 -4.46 -8.03
CA LEU A 122 -6.31 -3.62 -9.22
C LEU A 122 -5.01 -3.85 -10.00
N ARG A 123 -4.21 -4.87 -9.66
CA ARG A 123 -2.94 -5.12 -10.37
C ARG A 123 -3.16 -5.45 -11.85
N GLY A 124 -2.23 -5.01 -12.68
CA GLY A 124 -2.18 -5.34 -14.11
C GLY A 124 -3.16 -4.52 -14.95
N PRO A 125 -3.76 -5.13 -15.99
CA PRO A 125 -4.61 -4.43 -16.96
C PRO A 125 -5.82 -3.72 -16.34
N LEU A 126 -6.41 -4.25 -15.26
CA LEU A 126 -7.58 -3.67 -14.59
C LEU A 126 -7.40 -2.21 -14.17
N ALA A 127 -6.22 -1.83 -13.67
CA ALA A 127 -5.91 -0.44 -13.31
C ALA A 127 -6.06 0.55 -14.49
N PHE A 128 -5.97 0.08 -15.73
CA PHE A 128 -6.11 0.88 -16.94
C PHE A 128 -7.55 0.96 -17.46
N PHE A 129 -8.50 0.27 -16.83
CA PHE A 129 -9.92 0.34 -17.20
C PHE A 129 -10.81 0.99 -16.14
N LEU A 130 -10.24 1.28 -14.96
CA LEU A 130 -10.94 1.84 -13.81
C LEU A 130 -11.64 3.19 -14.09
N LEU A 131 -10.96 4.13 -14.76
CA LEU A 131 -11.54 5.44 -15.06
C LEU A 131 -12.00 5.57 -16.52
N PRO A 132 -13.23 6.05 -16.78
CA PRO A 132 -13.69 6.44 -18.12
C PRO A 132 -12.84 7.54 -18.75
N ALA A 133 -12.74 7.55 -20.09
CA ALA A 133 -12.03 8.59 -20.84
C ALA A 133 -12.51 10.04 -20.54
N PRO A 134 -13.82 10.33 -20.40
CA PRO A 134 -14.28 11.67 -20.04
C PRO A 134 -13.79 12.14 -18.67
N VAL A 135 -13.73 11.23 -17.69
CA VAL A 135 -13.22 11.53 -16.34
C VAL A 135 -11.72 11.77 -16.41
N LEU A 136 -10.97 10.94 -17.14
CA LEU A 136 -9.53 11.12 -17.35
C LEU A 136 -9.18 12.47 -17.97
N ARG A 137 -10.01 12.98 -18.89
CA ARG A 137 -9.83 14.31 -19.48
C ARG A 137 -9.95 15.42 -18.43
N ARG A 138 -10.93 15.32 -17.52
CA ARG A 138 -11.09 16.29 -16.42
C ARG A 138 -9.93 16.24 -15.43
N LEU A 139 -9.39 15.05 -15.20
CA LEU A 139 -8.26 14.83 -14.27
C LEU A 139 -6.89 15.13 -14.88
N VAL A 140 -6.81 15.57 -16.14
CA VAL A 140 -5.54 15.83 -16.80
C VAL A 140 -4.75 16.92 -16.07
N ALA A 141 -5.45 17.90 -15.48
CA ALA A 141 -4.87 18.99 -14.69
C ALA A 141 -4.20 18.47 -13.40
N LEU A 142 -4.70 17.38 -12.81
CA LEU A 142 -4.14 16.76 -11.60
C LEU A 142 -3.00 15.78 -11.91
N ARG A 143 -2.79 15.43 -13.19
CA ARG A 143 -1.75 14.48 -13.60
C ARG A 143 -0.35 14.78 -13.07
N PRO A 144 0.19 16.02 -13.09
CA PRO A 144 1.51 16.30 -12.53
C PRO A 144 1.58 16.00 -11.04
N LEU A 145 0.60 16.47 -10.26
CA LEU A 145 0.49 16.20 -8.82
C LEU A 145 0.43 14.69 -8.55
N LEU A 146 -0.45 13.97 -9.24
CA LEU A 146 -0.61 12.52 -9.07
C LEU A 146 0.65 11.74 -9.45
N ARG A 147 1.46 12.24 -10.40
CA ARG A 147 2.76 11.65 -10.73
C ARG A 147 3.78 11.88 -9.61
N VAL A 148 3.77 13.04 -8.97
CA VAL A 148 4.64 13.35 -7.83
C VAL A 148 4.27 12.51 -6.61
N LEU A 149 2.98 12.44 -6.27
CA LEU A 149 2.49 11.69 -5.11
C LEU A 149 2.84 10.19 -5.16
N VAL A 150 2.90 9.58 -6.35
CA VAL A 150 3.24 8.16 -6.49
C VAL A 150 4.73 7.87 -6.58
N ARG A 151 5.60 8.89 -6.49
CA ARG A 151 7.05 8.67 -6.41
C ARG A 151 7.41 8.09 -5.04
N PRO A 152 8.32 7.12 -4.94
CA PRO A 152 8.62 6.47 -3.66
C PRO A 152 9.22 7.45 -2.63
N ASP A 153 10.02 8.41 -3.07
CA ASP A 153 10.63 9.47 -2.24
C ASP A 153 9.63 10.53 -1.76
N VAL A 154 8.37 10.47 -2.21
CA VAL A 154 7.29 11.36 -1.77
C VAL A 154 6.21 10.56 -1.04
N ALA A 155 5.78 9.46 -1.62
CA ALA A 155 4.76 8.56 -1.06
C ALA A 155 5.14 8.04 0.33
N PHE A 156 6.39 7.60 0.51
CA PHE A 156 6.82 7.01 1.77
C PHE A 156 6.93 8.06 2.89
N PRO A 157 7.56 9.24 2.68
CA PRO A 157 7.51 10.31 3.68
C PRO A 157 6.10 10.80 4.01
N ILE A 158 5.19 10.89 3.03
CA ILE A 158 3.78 11.20 3.30
C ILE A 158 3.19 10.16 4.24
N TRP A 159 3.41 8.88 3.97
CA TRP A 159 2.92 7.81 4.83
C TRP A 159 3.50 7.89 6.25
N VAL A 160 4.81 8.09 6.39
CA VAL A 160 5.47 8.26 7.70
C VAL A 160 4.91 9.48 8.44
N ALA A 161 4.75 10.61 7.76
CA ALA A 161 4.22 11.83 8.36
C ALA A 161 2.76 11.64 8.83
N THR A 162 1.93 10.95 8.03
CA THR A 162 0.55 10.65 8.39
C THR A 162 0.49 9.72 9.60
N ILE A 163 1.24 8.60 9.61
CA ILE A 163 1.17 7.66 10.73
C ILE A 163 1.73 8.26 12.02
N LEU A 164 2.87 8.93 11.98
CA LEU A 164 3.47 9.53 13.19
C LEU A 164 2.69 10.76 13.66
N GLY A 165 2.22 11.58 12.73
CA GLY A 165 1.49 12.81 13.04
C GLY A 165 0.19 12.53 13.77
N TRP A 166 -0.63 11.61 13.26
CA TRP A 166 -1.92 11.28 13.87
C TRP A 166 -1.80 10.48 15.16
N HIS A 167 -0.74 9.67 15.34
CA HIS A 167 -0.51 8.97 16.61
C HIS A 167 0.18 9.84 17.67
N PHE A 168 0.50 11.11 17.35
CA PHE A 168 0.99 12.03 18.35
C PHE A 168 -0.16 12.44 19.29
N PRO A 169 -0.01 12.34 20.64
CA PRO A 169 -1.13 12.47 21.56
C PRO A 169 -2.00 13.71 21.38
N SER A 170 -1.41 14.88 21.15
CA SER A 170 -2.18 16.12 20.98
C SER A 170 -2.94 16.19 19.66
N ALA A 171 -2.39 15.60 18.58
CA ALA A 171 -3.09 15.53 17.29
C ALA A 171 -4.22 14.51 17.37
N TYR A 172 -3.97 13.39 18.03
CA TYR A 172 -4.94 12.33 18.26
C TYR A 172 -6.14 12.81 19.11
N ASP A 173 -5.88 13.43 20.26
CA ASP A 173 -6.97 13.98 21.09
C ASP A 173 -7.72 15.09 20.32
N TYR A 174 -7.05 15.83 19.42
CA TYR A 174 -7.69 16.85 18.60
C TYR A 174 -8.72 16.27 17.62
N THR A 175 -8.45 15.12 17.00
CA THR A 175 -9.37 14.48 16.05
C THR A 175 -10.64 14.02 16.74
N LEU A 176 -10.52 13.40 17.92
CA LEU A 176 -11.67 12.96 18.71
C LEU A 176 -12.55 14.12 19.24
N LEU A 177 -11.98 15.33 19.35
CA LEU A 177 -12.73 16.54 19.74
C LEU A 177 -13.35 17.29 18.54
N HIS A 178 -12.84 17.08 17.32
CA HIS A 178 -13.24 17.82 16.13
C HIS A 178 -13.58 16.87 14.97
N PRO A 179 -14.88 16.68 14.64
CA PRO A 179 -15.31 15.73 13.62
C PRO A 179 -14.63 15.90 12.26
N TRP A 180 -14.43 17.15 11.81
CA TRP A 180 -13.75 17.42 10.53
C TRP A 180 -12.29 16.96 10.52
N ALA A 181 -11.62 17.00 11.68
CA ALA A 181 -10.23 16.59 11.81
C ALA A 181 -10.12 15.05 11.84
N HIS A 182 -11.07 14.38 12.50
CA HIS A 182 -11.23 12.92 12.44
C HIS A 182 -11.51 12.42 11.02
N GLU A 183 -12.40 13.09 10.30
CA GLU A 183 -12.67 12.81 8.90
C GLU A 183 -11.41 13.02 8.01
N LEU A 184 -10.64 14.07 8.27
CA LEU A 184 -9.37 14.34 7.58
C LEU A 184 -8.31 13.28 7.91
N GLU A 185 -8.23 12.84 9.16
CA GLU A 185 -7.37 11.75 9.61
C GLU A 185 -7.67 10.47 8.82
N HIS A 186 -8.93 10.02 8.80
CA HIS A 186 -9.36 8.87 8.01
C HIS A 186 -9.04 9.03 6.52
N ALA A 187 -9.32 10.20 5.93
CA ALA A 187 -9.04 10.46 4.53
C ALA A 187 -7.54 10.38 4.20
N THR A 188 -6.70 10.96 5.06
CA THR A 188 -5.25 10.92 4.90
C THR A 188 -4.68 9.52 5.14
N PHE A 189 -5.25 8.72 6.04
CA PHE A 189 -4.88 7.32 6.21
C PHE A 189 -5.14 6.49 4.96
N VAL A 190 -6.34 6.57 4.38
CA VAL A 190 -6.68 5.84 3.13
C VAL A 190 -5.75 6.27 1.99
N LEU A 191 -5.48 7.57 1.86
CA LEU A 191 -4.60 8.11 0.83
C LEU A 191 -3.15 7.64 1.02
N ALA A 192 -2.57 7.89 2.20
CA ALA A 192 -1.20 7.55 2.54
C ALA A 192 -0.94 6.05 2.45
N GLY A 193 -1.85 5.24 3.01
CA GLY A 193 -1.84 3.78 2.92
C GLY A 193 -1.81 3.29 1.49
N THR A 194 -2.69 3.82 0.64
CA THR A 194 -2.71 3.47 -0.78
C THR A 194 -1.41 3.87 -1.48
N LEU A 195 -0.86 5.06 -1.18
CA LEU A 195 0.40 5.51 -1.76
C LEU A 195 1.58 4.59 -1.38
N ALA A 196 1.63 4.12 -0.13
CA ALA A 196 2.63 3.18 0.36
C ALA A 196 2.49 1.80 -0.29
N TRP A 197 1.29 1.23 -0.29
CA TRP A 197 1.02 -0.08 -0.91
C TRP A 197 1.23 -0.09 -2.42
N ILE A 198 1.03 1.04 -3.11
CA ILE A 198 1.39 1.19 -4.52
C ILE A 198 2.92 1.01 -4.73
N GLN A 199 3.76 1.43 -3.79
CA GLN A 199 5.20 1.19 -3.87
C GLN A 199 5.54 -0.27 -3.59
N VAL A 200 4.90 -0.89 -2.60
CA VAL A 200 5.15 -2.29 -2.22
C VAL A 200 4.67 -3.27 -3.28
N VAL A 201 3.47 -3.09 -3.84
CA VAL A 201 2.85 -4.02 -4.81
C VAL A 201 3.32 -3.77 -6.24
N ASP A 202 3.60 -2.51 -6.59
CA ASP A 202 3.80 -2.03 -7.98
C ASP A 202 2.76 -2.59 -8.98
N PRO A 203 1.47 -2.26 -8.78
CA PRO A 203 0.35 -2.87 -9.49
C PRO A 203 0.40 -2.66 -11.01
N THR A 204 1.01 -1.59 -11.52
CA THR A 204 1.16 -1.33 -12.96
C THR A 204 2.57 -1.62 -13.49
N ARG A 205 3.41 -2.33 -12.72
CA ARG A 205 4.80 -2.67 -13.09
C ARG A 205 5.60 -1.47 -13.60
N ARG A 206 5.54 -0.36 -12.86
CA ARG A 206 6.27 0.88 -13.20
C ARG A 206 7.77 0.70 -13.04
N ALA A 207 8.20 -0.25 -12.20
CA ALA A 207 9.59 -0.53 -11.89
C ALA A 207 10.38 0.69 -11.35
N HIS A 208 9.71 1.61 -10.65
CA HIS A 208 10.39 2.72 -9.95
C HIS A 208 11.32 2.22 -8.83
N LEU A 209 10.99 1.07 -8.24
CA LEU A 209 11.80 0.42 -7.22
C LEU A 209 12.17 -0.98 -7.69
N THR A 210 13.41 -1.37 -7.43
CA THR A 210 13.82 -2.78 -7.51
C THR A 210 13.04 -3.60 -6.49
N ARG A 211 13.05 -4.93 -6.61
CA ARG A 211 12.47 -5.81 -5.58
C ARG A 211 13.02 -5.51 -4.18
N GLY A 212 14.33 -5.24 -4.08
CA GLY A 212 14.97 -4.82 -2.83
C GLY A 212 14.45 -3.48 -2.33
N GLY A 213 14.27 -2.49 -3.21
CA GLY A 213 13.67 -1.20 -2.84
C GLY A 213 12.22 -1.32 -2.35
N ARG A 214 11.43 -2.22 -2.97
CA ARG A 214 10.06 -2.52 -2.50
C ARG A 214 10.07 -3.19 -1.13
N ALA A 215 11.00 -4.11 -0.90
CA ALA A 215 11.19 -4.75 0.41
C ALA A 215 11.66 -3.73 1.45
N LEU A 216 12.51 -2.76 1.08
CA LEU A 216 12.93 -1.69 1.96
C LEU A 216 11.77 -0.77 2.36
N VAL A 217 10.87 -0.42 1.42
CA VAL A 217 9.66 0.34 1.75
C VAL A 217 8.75 -0.44 2.70
N ALA A 218 8.50 -1.72 2.42
CA ALA A 218 7.70 -2.57 3.30
C ALA A 218 8.36 -2.70 4.70
N PHE A 219 9.67 -2.93 4.76
CA PHE A 219 10.40 -2.95 6.02
C PHE A 219 10.31 -1.60 6.76
N GLY A 220 10.41 -0.49 6.04
CA GLY A 220 10.21 0.85 6.60
C GLY A 220 8.82 1.02 7.20
N MET A 221 7.78 0.55 6.50
CA MET A 221 6.41 0.56 7.04
C MET A 221 6.33 -0.22 8.36
N PHE A 222 6.89 -1.43 8.39
CA PHE A 222 6.96 -2.25 9.59
C PHE A 222 7.75 -1.55 10.72
N ALA A 223 8.90 -0.95 10.42
CA ALA A 223 9.76 -0.32 11.41
C ALA A 223 9.10 0.91 12.06
N PHE A 224 8.55 1.83 11.27
CA PHE A 224 7.87 3.01 11.81
C PHE A 224 6.56 2.67 12.51
N GLY A 225 5.81 1.68 12.02
CA GLY A 225 4.62 1.19 12.72
C GLY A 225 4.96 0.52 14.05
N THR A 226 6.02 -0.29 14.08
CA THR A 226 6.51 -0.91 15.32
C THR A 226 6.97 0.14 16.33
N ALA A 227 7.57 1.26 15.90
CA ALA A 227 7.92 2.35 16.81
C ALA A 227 6.70 2.94 17.54
N ILE A 228 5.54 3.04 16.86
CA ILE A 228 4.28 3.45 17.49
C ILE A 228 3.78 2.37 18.44
N VAL A 229 3.77 1.11 18.01
CA VAL A 229 3.38 -0.05 18.82
C VAL A 229 4.17 -0.07 20.12
N ASP A 230 5.49 0.05 20.06
CA ASP A 230 6.37 0.03 21.23
C ASP A 230 6.07 1.19 22.18
N GLY A 231 5.85 2.39 21.63
CA GLY A 231 5.46 3.57 22.40
C GLY A 231 4.16 3.36 23.18
N LEU A 232 3.16 2.73 22.57
CA LEU A 232 1.87 2.44 23.21
C LEU A 232 1.95 1.25 24.18
N LEU A 233 2.64 0.18 23.79
CA LEU A 233 2.71 -1.08 24.53
C LEU A 233 3.49 -0.94 25.84
N PHE A 234 4.64 -0.25 25.78
CA PHE A 234 5.54 -0.08 26.92
C PHE A 234 5.28 1.19 27.73
N SER A 235 4.27 1.98 27.36
CA SER A 235 3.88 3.15 28.17
C SER A 235 3.47 2.75 29.59
N ARG A 236 3.80 3.62 30.54
CA ARG A 236 3.41 3.49 31.96
C ARG A 236 2.01 4.02 32.25
N ALA A 237 1.49 4.86 31.37
CA ALA A 237 0.16 5.47 31.47
C ALA A 237 -0.52 5.50 30.10
N SER A 238 -1.84 5.69 30.08
CA SER A 238 -2.57 5.91 28.83
C SER A 238 -2.08 7.19 28.16
N ALA A 239 -1.75 7.11 26.88
CA ALA A 239 -1.17 8.19 26.08
C ALA A 239 -2.20 9.27 25.70
N TYR A 240 -3.46 8.88 25.54
CA TYR A 240 -4.53 9.74 25.02
C TYR A 240 -5.51 10.11 26.11
N ALA A 241 -5.73 11.42 26.32
CA ALA A 241 -6.54 11.91 27.43
C ALA A 241 -8.02 11.56 27.24
N VAL A 242 -8.51 11.51 26.00
CA VAL A 242 -9.91 11.18 25.71
C VAL A 242 -10.26 9.80 26.23
N TYR A 243 -9.41 8.77 26.04
CA TYR A 243 -9.62 7.43 26.59
C TYR A 243 -9.27 7.32 28.07
N ALA A 244 -8.25 8.04 28.53
CA ALA A 244 -7.86 8.06 29.94
C ALA A 244 -9.01 8.53 30.84
N ASN A 245 -9.76 9.54 30.40
CA ASN A 245 -10.78 10.22 31.18
C ASN A 245 -12.21 9.70 30.94
N GLN A 246 -12.37 8.57 30.23
CA GLN A 246 -13.71 8.05 29.97
C GLN A 246 -14.42 7.62 31.26
N PRO A 247 -15.67 8.08 31.45
CA PRO A 247 -16.44 7.78 32.66
C PRO A 247 -16.94 6.34 32.69
N HIS A 248 -17.11 5.71 31.51
CA HIS A 248 -17.63 4.36 31.39
C HIS A 248 -16.58 3.41 30.81
N ARG A 249 -16.24 2.34 31.54
CA ARG A 249 -15.28 1.31 31.10
C ARG A 249 -16.01 0.14 30.49
N VAL A 250 -16.16 0.16 29.17
CA VAL A 250 -16.74 -0.97 28.42
C VAL A 250 -15.89 -2.23 28.65
N PHE A 251 -16.55 -3.36 28.93
CA PHE A 251 -15.91 -4.62 29.32
C PHE A 251 -15.04 -4.58 30.59
N GLY A 252 -15.09 -3.49 31.37
CA GLY A 252 -14.26 -3.34 32.58
C GLY A 252 -12.77 -3.15 32.29
N LEU A 253 -12.39 -2.83 31.05
CA LEU A 253 -10.99 -2.62 30.67
C LEU A 253 -10.49 -1.28 31.23
N SER A 254 -9.29 -1.28 31.82
CA SER A 254 -8.60 -0.04 32.14
C SER A 254 -8.06 0.62 30.86
N ALA A 255 -7.94 1.95 30.85
CA ALA A 255 -7.41 2.68 29.68
C ALA A 255 -6.02 2.17 29.25
N LEU A 256 -5.17 1.82 30.22
CA LEU A 256 -3.84 1.30 29.94
C LEU A 256 -3.89 -0.11 29.32
N LEU A 257 -4.79 -0.98 29.81
CA LEU A 257 -4.93 -2.32 29.25
C LEU A 257 -5.48 -2.25 27.82
N ASP A 258 -6.51 -1.44 27.60
CA ASP A 258 -7.10 -1.21 26.27
C ASP A 258 -6.07 -0.65 25.27
N GLN A 259 -5.21 0.28 25.70
CA GLN A 259 -4.10 0.76 24.89
C GLN A 259 -3.12 -0.34 24.48
N ARG A 260 -2.75 -1.21 25.41
CA ARG A 260 -1.86 -2.34 25.11
C ARG A 260 -2.51 -3.32 24.13
N LEU A 261 -3.82 -3.55 24.26
CA LEU A 261 -4.58 -4.33 23.28
C LEU A 261 -4.58 -3.65 21.90
N GLY A 262 -4.74 -2.32 21.85
CA GLY A 262 -4.61 -1.55 20.61
C GLY A 262 -3.23 -1.72 19.96
N ALA A 263 -2.16 -1.65 20.74
CA ALA A 263 -0.80 -1.90 20.25
C ALA A 263 -0.63 -3.32 19.70
N VAL A 264 -1.22 -4.34 20.36
CA VAL A 264 -1.22 -5.73 19.87
C VAL A 264 -2.00 -5.87 18.57
N VAL A 265 -3.16 -5.23 18.45
CA VAL A 265 -3.96 -5.21 17.21
C VAL A 265 -3.13 -4.63 16.06
N MET A 266 -2.48 -3.49 16.27
CA MET A 266 -1.63 -2.86 15.27
C MET A 266 -0.47 -3.77 14.85
N PHE A 267 0.23 -4.36 15.81
CA PHE A 267 1.33 -5.27 15.53
C PHE A 267 0.87 -6.50 14.75
N ALA A 268 -0.23 -7.12 15.18
CA ALA A 268 -0.75 -8.33 14.55
C ALA A 268 -1.15 -8.07 13.09
N GLU A 269 -1.85 -6.96 12.84
CA GLU A 269 -2.23 -6.57 11.49
C GLU A 269 -0.98 -6.33 10.61
N GLN A 270 -0.02 -5.56 11.11
CA GLN A 270 1.17 -5.20 10.34
C GLN A 270 2.07 -6.41 10.08
N ALA A 271 2.17 -7.34 11.03
CA ALA A 271 2.85 -8.61 10.84
C ALA A 271 2.16 -9.47 9.76
N LEU A 272 0.83 -9.47 9.71
CA LEU A 272 0.07 -10.21 8.70
C LEU A 272 0.21 -9.56 7.32
N THR A 273 0.03 -8.25 7.18
CA THR A 273 0.03 -7.56 5.89
C THR A 273 1.45 -7.37 5.36
N VAL A 274 2.26 -6.59 6.07
CA VAL A 274 3.62 -6.23 5.67
C VAL A 274 4.55 -7.43 5.76
N GLY A 275 4.39 -8.29 6.77
CA GLY A 275 5.16 -9.54 6.88
C GLY A 275 4.88 -10.49 5.71
N THR A 276 3.63 -10.64 5.28
CA THR A 276 3.29 -11.40 4.06
C THR A 276 3.92 -10.76 2.82
N ALA A 277 3.85 -9.43 2.68
CA ALA A 277 4.45 -8.74 1.55
C ALA A 277 5.97 -8.93 1.49
N LEU A 278 6.67 -8.79 2.63
CA LEU A 278 8.10 -9.05 2.75
C LEU A 278 8.45 -10.50 2.41
N ALA A 279 7.71 -11.48 2.96
CA ALA A 279 7.90 -12.88 2.65
C ALA A 279 7.77 -13.16 1.14
N LEU A 280 6.75 -12.60 0.49
CA LEU A 280 6.55 -12.73 -0.96
C LEU A 280 7.64 -12.07 -1.78
N LEU A 281 8.13 -10.89 -1.36
CA LEU A 281 9.20 -10.17 -2.04
C LEU A 281 10.55 -10.87 -1.89
N LEU A 282 10.84 -11.47 -0.73
CA LEU A 282 12.13 -12.10 -0.43
C LEU A 282 12.18 -13.59 -0.82
N ARG A 283 11.04 -14.26 -0.99
CA ARG A 283 10.95 -15.70 -1.35
C ARG A 283 11.88 -16.13 -2.49
N PRO A 284 12.02 -15.39 -3.61
CA PRO A 284 12.94 -15.79 -4.67
C PRO A 284 14.41 -15.77 -4.23
N SER A 285 14.82 -14.78 -3.45
CA SER A 285 16.20 -14.68 -2.94
C SER A 285 16.52 -15.79 -1.95
N LEU A 286 15.55 -16.18 -1.10
CA LEU A 286 15.67 -17.31 -0.18
C LEU A 286 15.77 -18.66 -0.90
N ARG A 287 15.08 -18.82 -2.03
CA ARG A 287 15.15 -20.03 -2.87
C ARG A 287 16.41 -20.10 -3.73
N SER A 288 17.00 -18.95 -4.04
CA SER A 288 18.24 -18.84 -4.79
C SER A 288 19.49 -18.87 -3.92
N ALA A 289 19.36 -18.89 -2.58
CA ALA A 289 20.49 -19.09 -1.68
C ALA A 289 21.04 -20.52 -1.89
N PRO A 290 22.25 -20.68 -2.46
CA PRO A 290 22.81 -21.99 -2.67
C PRO A 290 23.17 -22.60 -1.31
N SER A 291 22.62 -23.77 -1.01
CA SER A 291 22.97 -24.62 0.14
C SER A 291 24.39 -25.21 0.06
N GLY A 292 25.34 -24.47 -0.51
CA GLY A 292 26.72 -24.93 -0.70
C GLY A 292 27.50 -24.18 -1.78
N ALA A 293 27.35 -22.86 -1.92
CA ALA A 293 28.33 -22.14 -2.74
C ALA A 293 29.68 -22.12 -1.98
N PRO A 294 30.78 -22.61 -2.57
CA PRO A 294 32.10 -22.43 -1.99
C PRO A 294 32.31 -20.95 -1.77
N SER A 295 32.65 -20.57 -0.54
CA SER A 295 33.01 -19.20 -0.20
C SER A 295 34.02 -18.68 -1.23
N THR A 296 33.99 -17.38 -1.52
CA THR A 296 34.95 -16.72 -2.41
C THR A 296 36.41 -17.06 -2.05
N VAL A 297 36.66 -17.45 -0.79
CA VAL A 297 37.92 -17.99 -0.27
C VAL A 297 38.35 -19.29 -0.97
N ALA A 298 37.46 -20.26 -1.23
CA ALA A 298 37.80 -21.51 -1.91
C ALA A 298 38.24 -21.31 -3.37
N ARG A 299 37.70 -20.27 -4.05
CA ARG A 299 38.14 -19.86 -5.39
C ARG A 299 39.51 -19.19 -5.41
N LEU A 300 39.94 -18.62 -4.28
CA LEU A 300 41.28 -18.03 -4.12
C LEU A 300 42.33 -19.10 -3.80
N CYS A 301 41.96 -20.16 -3.08
CA CYS A 301 42.88 -21.27 -2.77
C CYS A 301 43.16 -22.21 -3.95
N HIS A 302 42.24 -22.30 -4.92
CA HIS A 302 42.43 -23.13 -6.13
C HIS A 302 42.30 -22.28 -7.41
N PRO A 303 43.36 -21.56 -7.81
CA PRO A 303 43.38 -20.89 -9.11
C PRO A 303 43.29 -21.94 -10.24
N PRO A 304 42.48 -21.69 -11.29
CA PRO A 304 42.37 -22.63 -12.41
C PRO A 304 43.73 -22.77 -13.14
N PRO A 305 44.06 -23.96 -13.67
CA PRO A 305 45.32 -24.18 -14.36
C PRO A 305 45.45 -23.25 -15.57
N ARG A 306 46.56 -22.49 -15.62
CA ARG A 306 46.86 -21.55 -16.70
C ARG A 306 46.89 -22.28 -18.05
N ARG A 307 45.90 -22.03 -18.91
CA ARG A 307 45.96 -22.41 -20.34
C ARG A 307 47.14 -21.70 -20.99
N ARG A 308 48.18 -22.45 -21.37
CA ARG A 308 49.26 -21.96 -22.25
C ARG A 308 48.64 -21.55 -23.59
N ARG A 309 48.63 -20.24 -23.87
CA ARG A 309 48.33 -19.71 -25.21
C ARG A 309 49.46 -20.15 -26.15
N ARG A 310 49.19 -21.09 -27.06
CA ARG A 310 50.03 -21.31 -28.23
C ARG A 310 49.73 -20.17 -29.21
N TRP A 311 50.72 -19.32 -29.45
CA TRP A 311 50.69 -18.34 -30.52
C TRP A 311 50.89 -19.07 -31.85
N ALA A 312 49.86 -19.10 -32.69
CA ALA A 312 49.99 -19.52 -34.08
C ALA A 312 50.33 -18.27 -34.90
N PHE A 313 51.54 -18.22 -35.46
CA PHE A 313 51.90 -17.23 -36.48
C PHE A 313 51.17 -17.60 -37.78
N ALA A 314 50.28 -16.72 -38.23
CA ALA A 314 49.71 -16.76 -39.58
C ALA A 314 50.52 -15.79 -40.45
N SER A 315 51.36 -16.31 -41.33
CA SER A 315 52.01 -15.54 -42.40
C SER A 315 51.14 -15.62 -43.66
N SER A 316 50.68 -14.44 -44.07
CA SER A 316 49.77 -14.14 -45.18
C SER A 316 50.34 -14.45 -46.57
N ALA A 317 49.53 -15.07 -47.41
CA ALA A 317 49.71 -15.13 -48.86
C ALA A 317 49.21 -13.83 -49.52
N ALA A 318 50.10 -13.11 -50.21
CA ALA A 318 49.72 -12.02 -51.14
C ALA A 318 50.87 -11.67 -52.12
N ALA A 319 50.89 -12.31 -53.29
CA ALA A 319 51.56 -11.90 -54.54
C ALA A 319 51.29 -13.03 -55.56
N ARG A 320 50.84 -12.86 -56.81
CA ARG A 320 50.81 -11.73 -57.75
C ARG A 320 49.76 -12.10 -58.81
N SER A 321 48.82 -11.21 -59.13
CA SER A 321 48.14 -11.23 -60.42
C SER A 321 48.51 -9.94 -61.15
N LEU A 322 49.19 -10.08 -62.30
CA LEU A 322 49.44 -8.98 -63.23
C LEU A 322 48.82 -9.37 -64.57
N ARG A 323 48.08 -8.40 -65.10
CA ARG A 323 47.23 -8.45 -66.28
C ARG A 323 48.03 -8.35 -67.60
N SER A 324 47.41 -8.95 -68.62
CA SER A 324 47.18 -8.46 -70.00
C SER A 324 48.34 -8.30 -70.99
N SER A 325 48.18 -9.07 -72.07
CA SER A 325 48.19 -8.69 -73.50
C SER A 325 49.46 -8.12 -74.13
N SER A 326 50.03 -8.90 -75.05
CA SER A 326 50.59 -8.38 -76.30
C SER A 326 50.21 -9.31 -77.45
N ARG A 327 49.43 -8.76 -78.39
CA ARG A 327 49.13 -9.32 -79.71
C ARG A 327 50.38 -9.35 -80.59
N SER A 328 50.38 -10.31 -81.50
CA SER A 328 51.27 -10.46 -82.65
C SER A 328 51.24 -9.28 -83.63
N VAL A 329 52.42 -8.95 -84.17
CA VAL A 329 52.60 -8.33 -85.48
C VAL A 329 53.80 -9.03 -86.14
N ARG A 330 53.56 -9.50 -87.38
CA ARG A 330 54.38 -10.27 -88.33
C ARG A 330 54.33 -11.78 -88.21
#